data_AF-A0A2T4UPA0-F1
#
_entry.id   AF-A0A2T4UPA0-F1
#
_cell.length_a   1.000
_cell.length_b   1.000
_cell.length_c   1.000
_cell.angle_alpha   90.00
_cell.angle_beta   90.00
_cell.angle_gamma   90.00
#
_symmetry.space_group_name_H-M   'P 1'
#
loop_
_entity.id
_entity.type
_entity.pdbx_description
1 polymer ?
#
loop_
_entity_poly.entity_id
_entity_poly.type
_entity_poly.pdbx_seq_one_letter_code
_entity_poly.pdbx_strand_id
1 'polypeptide(L)'
;MEMATIGIAAKAATAFCRPSLDYDTWIAELYPFLSQHAAVAYETVDPTNVPCTTLTGDATVRDGDGAFTMRILVPTDAGEYSVYVHRTTESTPWAVEQITALASE
;
A
#
# COMPACT_ATOMS: atom_id res chain seq x y z
N MET A 1 -10.97 -13.50 2.69
CA MET A 1 -9.73 -13.40 1.90
C MET A 1 -9.64 -12.03 1.26
N GLU A 2 -10.62 -11.68 0.42
CA GLU A 2 -10.74 -10.36 -0.23
C GLU A 2 -10.81 -9.17 0.75
N MET A 3 -11.62 -9.29 1.81
CA MET A 3 -11.66 -8.25 2.85
C MET A 3 -10.32 -8.02 3.57
N ALA A 4 -9.46 -9.04 3.64
CA ALA A 4 -8.15 -8.91 4.28
C ALA A 4 -7.16 -8.15 3.39
N THR A 5 -7.17 -8.41 2.08
CA THR A 5 -6.31 -7.71 1.11
C THR A 5 -6.76 -6.26 0.91
N ILE A 6 -8.06 -6.00 0.82
CA ILE A 6 -8.62 -4.64 0.82
C ILE A 6 -8.20 -3.91 2.12
N GLY A 7 -8.37 -4.56 3.27
CA GLY A 7 -8.06 -3.96 4.57
C GLY A 7 -6.60 -3.59 4.75
N ILE A 8 -5.66 -4.46 4.36
CA ILE A 8 -4.23 -4.13 4.45
C ILE A 8 -3.83 -3.06 3.43
N ALA A 9 -4.36 -3.13 2.21
CA ALA A 9 -4.07 -2.14 1.17
C ALA A 9 -4.54 -0.73 1.57
N ALA A 10 -5.76 -0.60 2.09
CA ALA A 10 -6.28 0.68 2.55
C ALA A 10 -5.48 1.25 3.74
N LYS A 11 -5.08 0.40 4.69
CA LYS A 11 -4.24 0.83 5.84
C LYS A 11 -2.86 1.29 5.39
N ALA A 12 -2.21 0.52 4.50
CA ALA A 12 -0.91 0.88 3.97
C ALA A 12 -0.96 2.18 3.15
N ALA A 13 -1.96 2.34 2.28
CA ALA A 13 -2.17 3.58 1.53
C ALA A 13 -2.46 4.77 2.45
N THR A 14 -3.20 4.57 3.55
CA THR A 14 -3.44 5.61 4.56
C THR A 14 -2.15 6.03 5.25
N ALA A 15 -1.26 5.09 5.59
CA ALA A 15 0.05 5.40 6.16
C ALA A 15 0.97 6.08 5.14
N PHE A 16 0.95 5.63 3.88
CA PHE A 16 1.72 6.17 2.78
C PHE A 16 1.34 7.62 2.44
N CYS A 17 0.04 7.93 2.34
CA CYS A 17 -0.49 9.26 1.99
C CYS A 17 -0.41 10.28 3.15
N ARG A 18 0.77 10.41 3.77
CA ARG A 18 1.02 11.37 4.87
C ARG A 18 2.29 12.20 4.61
N PRO A 19 2.36 12.98 3.52
CA PRO A 19 3.57 13.71 3.12
C PRO A 19 3.98 14.84 4.07
N SER A 20 3.14 15.18 5.05
CA SER A 20 3.41 16.19 6.08
C SER A 20 4.14 15.64 7.30
N LEU A 21 4.29 14.31 7.43
CA LEU A 21 5.08 13.69 8.49
C LEU A 21 6.58 13.80 8.19
N ASP A 22 7.39 13.82 9.24
CA ASP A 22 8.82 13.56 9.10
C ASP A 22 9.08 12.11 8.66
N TYR A 23 10.23 11.88 8.01
CA TYR A 23 10.61 10.58 7.47
C TYR A 23 10.56 9.47 8.52
N ASP A 24 11.12 9.68 9.71
CA ASP A 24 11.22 8.63 10.73
C ASP A 24 9.85 8.17 11.22
N THR A 25 8.92 9.11 11.46
CA THR A 25 7.54 8.79 11.81
C THR A 25 6.81 8.10 10.66
N TRP A 26 6.94 8.64 9.44
CA TRP A 26 6.25 8.11 8.26
C TRP A 26 6.65 6.66 7.95
N ILE A 27 7.95 6.37 7.91
CA ILE A 27 8.42 5.02 7.57
C ILE A 27 8.09 4.02 8.69
N ALA A 28 8.19 4.43 9.96
CA ALA A 28 7.84 3.60 11.11
C ALA A 28 6.37 3.17 11.11
N GLU A 29 5.47 4.07 10.69
CA GLU A 29 4.04 3.75 10.55
C GLU A 29 3.73 2.90 9.31
N LEU A 30 4.55 2.98 8.26
CA LEU A 30 4.35 2.20 7.04
C LEU A 30 4.88 0.75 7.17
N TYR A 31 6.00 0.54 7.86
CA TYR A 31 6.66 -0.77 7.99
C TYR A 31 5.75 -1.95 8.39
N PRO A 32 4.77 -1.81 9.31
CA PRO A 32 3.91 -2.93 9.71
C PRO A 32 3.10 -3.55 8.57
N PHE A 33 2.96 -2.86 7.43
CA PHE A 33 2.22 -3.35 6.28
C PHE A 33 3.11 -3.91 5.16
N LEU A 34 4.40 -3.58 5.17
CA LEU A 34 5.31 -3.88 4.07
C LEU A 34 5.88 -5.30 4.15
N SER A 35 6.15 -5.87 2.99
CA SER A 35 7.07 -7.00 2.89
C SER A 35 8.50 -6.55 3.23
N GLN A 36 9.39 -7.51 3.50
CA GLN A 36 10.80 -7.18 3.73
C GLN A 36 11.44 -6.51 2.51
N HIS A 37 11.07 -6.93 1.30
CA HIS A 37 11.59 -6.32 0.08
C HIS A 37 11.08 -4.89 -0.09
N ALA A 38 9.77 -4.67 0.11
CA ALA A 38 9.19 -3.35 0.06
C ALA A 38 9.80 -2.43 1.14
N ALA A 39 9.97 -2.91 2.37
CA ALA A 39 10.59 -2.15 3.45
C ALA A 39 11.93 -1.51 3.03
N VAL A 40 12.81 -2.28 2.38
CA VAL A 40 14.10 -1.78 1.85
C VAL A 40 13.90 -0.75 0.74
N ALA A 41 12.90 -0.93 -0.14
CA ALA A 41 12.62 0.04 -1.20
C ALA A 41 12.12 1.39 -0.63
N TYR A 42 11.21 1.33 0.35
CA TYR A 42 10.59 2.51 0.95
C TYR A 42 11.52 3.31 1.88
N GLU A 43 12.63 2.73 2.37
CA GLU A 43 13.67 3.43 3.13
C GLU A 43 14.32 4.60 2.36
N THR A 44 14.22 4.59 1.04
CA THR A 44 14.80 5.64 0.18
C THR A 44 13.78 6.70 -0.23
N VAL A 45 12.52 6.57 0.18
CA VAL A 45 11.44 7.47 -0.18
C VAL A 45 11.40 8.65 0.79
N ASP A 46 11.51 9.86 0.26
CA ASP A 46 11.18 11.07 0.99
C ASP A 46 9.65 11.26 0.99
N PRO A 47 8.98 11.26 2.16
CA PRO A 47 7.52 11.37 2.24
C PRO A 47 6.99 12.66 1.61
N THR A 48 7.77 13.74 1.56
CA THR A 48 7.35 15.01 0.96
C THR A 48 7.08 14.91 -0.54
N ASN A 49 7.59 13.86 -1.20
CA ASN A 49 7.34 13.55 -2.60
C ASN A 49 6.06 12.73 -2.83
N VAL A 50 5.38 12.26 -1.77
CA VAL A 50 4.12 11.53 -1.89
C VAL A 50 2.99 12.52 -2.22
N PRO A 51 2.31 12.39 -3.38
CA PRO A 51 1.37 13.43 -3.81
C PRO A 51 -0.01 13.33 -3.15
N CYS A 52 -0.38 12.19 -2.55
CA CYS A 52 -1.66 12.02 -1.87
C CYS A 52 -1.59 12.42 -0.39
N THR A 53 -2.69 12.92 0.16
CA THR A 53 -2.82 13.25 1.59
C THR A 53 -3.96 12.50 2.28
N THR A 54 -4.90 11.94 1.52
CA THR A 54 -6.02 11.18 2.08
C THR A 54 -6.62 10.22 1.06
N LEU A 55 -7.26 9.17 1.56
CA LEU A 55 -8.18 8.36 0.77
C LEU A 55 -9.47 9.14 0.51
N THR A 56 -10.09 8.92 -0.65
CA THR A 56 -11.33 9.59 -1.09
C THR A 56 -12.51 8.63 -1.27
N GLY A 57 -12.29 7.33 -1.13
CA GLY A 57 -13.32 6.31 -1.26
C GLY A 57 -12.85 4.93 -0.81
N ASP A 58 -13.75 3.95 -0.96
CA ASP A 58 -13.46 2.57 -0.60
C ASP A 58 -12.49 1.92 -1.58
N ALA A 59 -11.56 1.15 -1.05
CA ALA A 59 -10.63 0.36 -1.84
C ALA A 59 -11.35 -0.84 -2.49
N THR A 60 -10.98 -1.20 -3.71
CA THR A 60 -11.61 -2.27 -4.50
C THR A 60 -10.59 -3.20 -5.12
N VAL A 61 -10.97 -4.46 -5.35
CA VAL A 61 -10.10 -5.41 -6.05
C VAL A 61 -10.01 -5.05 -7.53
N ARG A 62 -8.78 -5.05 -8.06
CA ARG A 62 -8.53 -5.00 -9.51
C ARG A 62 -8.42 -6.39 -10.11
N ASP A 63 -7.40 -7.13 -9.68
CA ASP A 63 -7.06 -8.46 -10.18
C ASP A 63 -6.20 -9.22 -9.15
N GLY A 64 -5.90 -10.49 -9.44
CA GLY A 64 -5.10 -11.37 -8.59
C GLY A 64 -5.49 -12.84 -8.75
N ASP A 65 -4.72 -13.73 -8.12
CA ASP A 65 -5.02 -15.17 -8.08
C ASP A 65 -5.96 -15.55 -6.91
N GLY A 66 -6.26 -14.60 -6.02
CA GLY A 66 -7.11 -14.80 -4.84
C GLY A 66 -6.44 -15.56 -3.69
N ALA A 67 -5.29 -16.20 -3.92
CA ALA A 67 -4.64 -17.13 -3.01
C ALA A 67 -3.30 -16.62 -2.47
N PHE A 68 -2.49 -15.95 -3.29
CA PHE A 68 -1.14 -15.51 -2.96
C PHE A 68 -0.84 -14.09 -3.41
N THR A 69 -1.57 -13.58 -4.41
CA THR A 69 -1.34 -12.25 -4.99
C THR A 69 -2.65 -11.54 -5.29
N MET A 70 -2.72 -10.24 -4.97
CA MET A 70 -3.84 -9.38 -5.29
C MET A 70 -3.35 -7.95 -5.60
N ARG A 71 -4.01 -7.27 -6.54
CA ARG A 71 -3.94 -5.81 -6.70
C ARG A 71 -5.22 -5.16 -6.25
N ILE A 72 -5.08 -4.14 -5.42
CA ILE A 72 -6.18 -3.37 -4.86
C ILE A 72 -6.06 -1.93 -5.36
N LEU A 73 -7.14 -1.38 -5.91
CA LEU A 73 -7.25 0.03 -6.22
C LEU A 73 -7.68 0.80 -4.98
N VAL A 74 -6.96 1.86 -4.66
CA VAL A 74 -7.24 2.74 -3.54
C VAL A 74 -7.42 4.17 -4.06
N PRO A 75 -8.64 4.71 -4.03
CA PRO A 75 -8.89 6.10 -4.42
C PRO A 75 -8.28 7.10 -3.42
N THR A 76 -7.53 8.08 -3.92
CA THR A 76 -6.97 9.17 -3.11
C THR A 76 -7.31 10.54 -3.71
N ASP A 77 -6.94 11.60 -3.01
CA ASP A 77 -7.03 12.99 -3.49
C ASP A 77 -6.03 13.33 -4.60
N ALA A 78 -5.04 12.45 -4.85
CA ALA A 78 -4.08 12.56 -5.95
C ALA A 78 -4.32 11.54 -7.07
N GLY A 79 -5.51 10.92 -7.13
CA GLY A 79 -5.85 9.86 -8.07
C GLY A 79 -5.83 8.47 -7.43
N GLU A 80 -5.98 7.42 -8.25
CA GLU A 80 -5.98 6.05 -7.75
C GLU A 80 -4.57 5.49 -7.59
N TYR A 81 -4.36 4.72 -6.52
CA TYR A 81 -3.16 3.93 -6.31
C TYR A 81 -3.46 2.45 -6.50
N SER A 82 -2.54 1.76 -7.17
CA SER A 82 -2.49 0.31 -7.29
C SER A 82 -1.60 -0.22 -6.17
N VAL A 83 -2.20 -0.94 -5.21
CA VAL A 83 -1.50 -1.57 -4.09
C VAL A 83 -1.39 -3.07 -4.37
N TYR A 84 -0.17 -3.52 -4.62
CA TYR A 84 0.13 -4.93 -4.82
C TYR A 84 0.44 -5.60 -3.47
N VAL A 85 -0.32 -6.63 -3.14
CA VAL A 85 -0.18 -7.40 -1.91
C VAL A 85 0.11 -8.86 -2.22
N HIS A 86 0.95 -9.47 -1.39
CA HIS A 86 1.29 -10.88 -1.54
C HIS A 86 1.42 -11.61 -0.19
N ARG A 87 1.40 -12.94 -0.26
CA ARG A 87 1.79 -13.84 0.83
C ARG A 87 2.43 -15.09 0.27
N THR A 88 3.33 -15.72 1.01
CA THR A 88 4.11 -16.88 0.54
C THR A 88 3.40 -18.22 0.77
N THR A 89 2.51 -18.28 1.77
CA THR A 89 1.67 -19.45 2.08
C THR A 89 0.28 -18.98 2.50
N GLU A 90 -0.72 -19.87 2.51
CA GLU A 90 -2.07 -19.51 2.95
C GLU A 90 -2.16 -19.11 4.43
N SER A 91 -1.22 -19.55 5.26
CA SER A 91 -1.12 -19.20 6.68
C SER A 91 -0.32 -17.93 6.95
N THR A 92 0.47 -17.45 5.98
CA THR A 92 1.26 -16.22 6.12
C THR A 92 0.33 -15.01 5.98
N PRO A 93 0.43 -14.00 6.87
CA PRO A 93 -0.29 -12.74 6.68
C PRO A 93 0.04 -12.11 5.32
N TRP A 94 -0.93 -11.39 4.76
CA TRP A 94 -0.67 -10.55 3.59
C TRP A 94 0.30 -9.43 3.94
N ALA A 95 1.15 -9.05 3.00
CA ALA A 95 2.03 -7.90 3.07
C ALA A 95 1.98 -7.11 1.75
N VAL A 96 2.20 -5.81 1.83
CA VAL A 96 2.30 -4.92 0.67
C VAL A 96 3.69 -5.04 0.07
N GLU A 97 3.74 -5.32 -1.22
CA GLU A 97 4.97 -5.39 -2.00
C GLU A 97 5.23 -4.08 -2.75
N GLN A 98 4.17 -3.37 -3.16
CA GLN A 98 4.29 -2.14 -3.94
C GLN A 98 3.04 -1.27 -3.80
N ILE A 99 3.25 0.05 -3.73
CA ILE A 99 2.21 1.08 -3.81
C ILE A 99 2.62 2.02 -4.95
N THR A 100 1.85 2.04 -6.04
CA THR A 100 2.17 2.82 -7.25
C THR A 100 0.97 3.67 -7.64
N ALA A 101 1.19 4.92 -8.02
CA ALA A 101 0.13 5.71 -8.65
C ALA A 101 -0.31 5.01 -9.94
N LEU A 102 -1.61 4.80 -10.14
CA LEU A 102 -2.13 4.05 -11.29
C LEU A 102 -1.72 4.68 -12.63
N ALA A 103 -1.56 6.01 -12.67
CA ALA A 103 -1.08 6.73 -13.86
C ALA A 103 0.41 6.48 -14.20
N SER A 104 1.15 5.83 -13.31
CA SER A 104 2.58 5.49 -13.46
C SER A 104 2.82 3.99 -13.67
N GLU A 105 1.76 3.19 -13.71
CA GLU A 105 1.79 1.76 -14.05
C GLU A 105 1.67 1.56 -15.58
#